data_AF-A0A527I7T1-F1
#
_entry.id   AF-A0A527I7T1-F1
#
_cell.length_a   1.000
_cell.length_b   1.000
_cell.length_c   1.000
_cell.angle_alpha   90.00
_cell.angle_beta   90.00
_cell.angle_gamma   90.00
#
_symmetry.space_group_name_H-M   'P 1'
#
loop_
_entity.id
_entity.type
_entity.pdbx_description
1 polymer ?
#
loop_
_entity_poly.entity_id
_entity_poly.type
_entity_poly.pdbx_seq_one_letter_code
_entity_poly.pdbx_strand_id
1 'polypeptide(L)' 'VGRPVVFVDDQPHNLASVRESVADAELFHLMADNSLRAFLPPVTDDVVVVQDWHEAAPKIASALGL' A
#
# COMPACT_ATOMS: atom_id res chain seq x y z
N VAL A 1 16.79 5.15 -14.35
CA VAL A 1 15.67 5.18 -13.37
C VAL A 1 14.94 3.86 -13.50
N GLY A 2 14.63 3.19 -12.38
CA GLY A 2 13.86 1.94 -12.40
C GLY A 2 12.42 2.17 -12.89
N ARG A 3 11.71 1.10 -13.26
CA ARG A 3 10.27 1.18 -13.51
C ARG A 3 9.56 1.46 -12.18
N PRO A 4 8.51 2.29 -12.13
CA PRO A 4 7.73 2.48 -10.91
C PRO A 4 7.14 1.15 -10.44
N VAL A 5 7.18 0.93 -9.13
CA VAL A 5 6.67 -0.28 -8.47
C VAL A 5 5.63 0.14 -7.46
N VAL A 6 4.48 -0.53 -7.48
CA VAL A 6 3.43 -0.40 -6.48
C VAL A 6 3.24 -1.76 -5.82
N PHE A 7 3.15 -1.79 -4.48
CA PHE A 7 2.82 -2.97 -3.70
C PHE A 7 1.55 -2.73 -2.90
N VAL A 8 0.62 -3.68 -2.96
CA VAL A 8 -0.70 -3.58 -2.33
C VAL A 8 -0.91 -4.82 -1.47
N ASP A 9 -1.15 -4.64 -0.17
CA ASP A 9 -1.33 -5.75 0.77
C ASP A 9 -2.20 -5.33 1.96
N ASP A 10 -2.81 -6.31 2.62
CA ASP A 10 -3.63 -6.10 3.82
C ASP A 10 -2.82 -6.29 5.12
N GLN A 11 -1.58 -6.80 5.04
CA GLN A 11 -0.73 -7.01 6.20
C GLN A 11 0.33 -5.90 6.37
N PRO A 12 0.31 -5.16 7.49
CA PRO A 12 1.33 -4.15 7.80
C PRO A 12 2.77 -4.68 7.76
N HIS A 13 3.00 -5.93 8.19
CA HIS A 13 4.33 -6.52 8.18
C HIS A 13 4.88 -6.76 6.76
N ASN A 14 4.01 -7.11 5.80
CA ASN A 14 4.40 -7.27 4.40
C ASN A 14 4.82 -5.92 3.82
N LEU A 15 4.02 -4.87 4.06
CA LEU A 15 4.32 -3.51 3.65
C LEU A 15 5.67 -3.03 4.20
N ALA A 16 5.93 -3.25 5.49
CA ALA A 16 7.20 -2.91 6.11
C ALA A 16 8.39 -3.64 5.46
N SER A 17 8.27 -4.95 5.21
CA SER A 17 9.33 -5.72 4.56
C SER A 17 9.64 -5.26 3.14
N VAL A 18 8.62 -4.82 2.38
CA VAL A 18 8.82 -4.25 1.04
C VAL A 18 9.53 -2.91 1.14
N ARG A 19 9.19 -2.05 2.12
CA ARG A 19 9.91 -0.79 2.32
C ARG A 19 11.41 -1.01 2.56
N GLU A 20 11.77 -2.03 3.32
CA GLU A 20 13.17 -2.39 3.61
C GLU A 20 13.91 -2.91 2.36
N SER A 21 13.19 -3.56 1.44
CA SER A 21 13.78 -4.23 0.27
C SER A 21 13.76 -3.39 -1.01
N VAL A 22 12.72 -2.57 -1.18
CA VAL A 22 12.43 -1.75 -2.37
C VAL A 22 12.02 -0.37 -1.88
N ALA A 23 13.03 0.42 -1.49
CA ALA A 23 12.83 1.70 -0.81
C ALA A 23 12.01 2.71 -1.64
N ASP A 24 11.95 2.58 -2.96
CA ASP A 24 11.23 3.44 -3.89
C ASP A 24 9.86 2.88 -4.33
N ALA A 25 9.39 1.76 -3.77
CA ALA A 25 8.03 1.28 -4.02
C ALA A 25 6.98 2.18 -3.36
N GLU A 26 5.86 2.42 -4.05
CA GLU A 26 4.68 3.02 -3.43
C GLU A 26 3.83 1.92 -2.80
N LEU A 27 3.46 2.10 -1.53
CA LEU A 27 2.85 1.06 -0.71
C LEU A 27 1.41 1.41 -0.40
N PHE A 28 0.50 0.47 -0.64
CA PHE A 28 -0.92 0.64 -0.36
C PHE A 28 -1.40 -0.41 0.63
N HIS A 29 -1.99 0.05 1.73
CA HIS A 29 -2.70 -0.82 2.65
C HIS A 29 -4.18 -0.87 2.26
N LEU A 30 -4.58 -2.00 1.66
CA LEU A 30 -5.93 -2.24 1.17
C LEU A 30 -6.47 -3.52 1.78
N MET A 31 -7.57 -3.43 2.51
CA MET A 31 -8.22 -4.56 3.15
C MET A 31 -9.55 -4.88 2.46
N ALA A 32 -9.91 -6.17 2.41
CA ALA A 32 -11.25 -6.57 1.96
C ALA A 32 -12.33 -6.18 2.97
N ASP A 33 -12.02 -6.24 4.26
CA ASP A 33 -12.86 -5.79 5.37
C ASP A 33 -12.09 -4.80 6.25
N ASN A 34 -12.44 -3.51 6.14
CA ASN A 34 -11.78 -2.44 6.89
C ASN A 34 -12.03 -2.50 8.40
N SER A 35 -13.05 -3.23 8.88
CA SER A 35 -13.29 -3.38 10.31
C SER A 35 -12.16 -4.12 11.02
N LEU A 36 -11.44 -4.98 10.30
CA LEU A 36 -10.32 -5.75 10.82
C LEU A 36 -9.09 -4.89 11.12
N ARG A 37 -8.99 -3.69 10.56
CA ARG A 37 -7.85 -2.77 10.77
C ARG A 37 -7.65 -2.42 12.24
N ALA A 38 -8.71 -2.43 13.04
CA ALA A 38 -8.65 -2.18 14.48
C ALA A 38 -7.84 -3.22 15.26
N PHE A 39 -7.60 -4.41 14.69
CA PHE A 39 -6.85 -5.51 15.31
C PHE A 39 -5.42 -5.63 14.78
N LEU A 40 -5.03 -4.81 13.81
CA LEU A 40 -3.71 -4.85 13.20
C LEU A 40 -2.78 -3.80 13.82
N PRO A 41 -1.46 -4.04 13.80
CA PRO A 41 -0.49 -2.98 14.05
C PRO A 41 -0.72 -1.80 13.08
N PRO A 42 -0.40 -0.56 13.49
CA PRO A 42 -0.45 0.57 12.57
C PRO A 42 0.54 0.38 11.42
N VAL A 43 0.19 0.89 10.24
CA VAL A 43 1.14 1.06 9.14
C VAL A 43 2.00 2.31 9.36
N THR A 44 3.14 2.39 8.69
CA THR A 44 4.00 3.58 8.71
C THR A 44 3.37 4.74 7.92
N ASP A 45 3.76 5.98 8.24
CA ASP A 45 3.16 7.19 7.66
C ASP A 45 3.32 7.31 6.14
N ASP A 46 4.27 6.58 5.56
CA ASP A 46 4.57 6.53 4.12
C ASP A 46 3.75 5.48 3.34
N VAL A 47 2.85 4.77 4.03
CA VAL A 47 1.91 3.82 3.40
C VAL A 47 0.59 4.52 3.12
N VAL A 48 0.12 4.41 1.88
CA VAL A 48 -1.18 4.94 1.47
C VAL A 48 -2.29 3.99 1.92
N VAL A 49 -3.03 4.38 2.94
CA VAL A 49 -4.21 3.63 3.39
C VAL A 49 -5.41 3.98 2.49
N VAL A 50 -6.08 2.95 1.98
CA VAL A 50 -7.27 3.07 1.13
C VAL A 50 -8.40 2.21 1.69
N GLN A 51 -9.64 2.59 1.38
CA GLN A 51 -10.82 1.87 1.85
C GLN A 51 -11.22 0.75 0.91
N ASP A 52 -11.06 0.93 -0.40
CA ASP A 52 -11.46 -0.05 -1.39
C ASP A 52 -10.70 0.15 -2.72
N TRP A 53 -11.01 -0.70 -3.70
CA TRP A 53 -10.43 -0.63 -5.03
C TRP A 53 -10.87 0.60 -5.84
N HIS A 54 -12.05 1.18 -5.59
CA HIS A 54 -12.48 2.40 -6.28
C HIS A 54 -11.61 3.59 -5.86
N GLU A 55 -11.19 3.62 -4.60
CA GLU A 55 -10.22 4.58 -4.10
C GLU A 55 -8.78 4.25 -4.55
N ALA A 56 -8.39 2.97 -4.48
CA ALA A 56 -7.01 2.54 -4.75
C ALA A 56 -6.62 2.68 -6.23
N ALA A 57 -7.47 2.23 -7.14
CA ALA A 57 -7.16 2.16 -8.58
C ALA A 57 -6.64 3.48 -9.19
N PRO A 58 -7.28 4.65 -9.00
CA PRO A 58 -6.77 5.90 -9.56
C PRO A 58 -5.44 6.34 -8.93
N LYS A 59 -5.20 6.06 -7.65
CA LYS A 59 -3.93 6.37 -6.98
C LYS A 59 -2.79 5.48 -7.50
N ILE A 60 -3.07 4.18 -7.68
CA ILE A 60 -2.12 3.22 -8.27
C ILE A 60 -1.76 3.60 -9.71
N ALA A 61 -2.75 4.00 -10.52
CA ALA A 61 -2.48 4.47 -11.89
C ALA A 61 -1.55 5.69 -11.89
N SER A 62 -1.83 6.68 -11.04
CA SER A 62 -0.97 7.84 -10.86
C SER A 62 0.46 7.47 -10.43
N ALA A 63 0.60 6.57 -9.46
CA ALA A 63 1.90 6.07 -8.97
C ALA A 63 2.73 5.38 -10.06
N LEU A 64 2.06 4.66 -10.96
CA LEU A 64 2.67 3.97 -12.09
C LEU A 64 2.88 4.86 -13.32
N GLY A 65 2.35 6.09 -13.32
CA GLY A 65 2.37 7.00 -14.47
C GLY A 65 1.48 6.54 -15.64
N LEU A 66 0.35 5.91 -15.33
CA LEU A 66 -0.66 5.38 -16.27
C LEU A 66 -1.85 6.33 -16.44
#